data_AF-R7D0A7-F1
#
_entry.id   AF-R7D0A7-F1
#
_cell.length_a   1.000
_cell.length_b   1.000
_cell.length_c   1.000
_cell.angle_alpha   90.00
_cell.angle_beta   90.00
_cell.angle_gamma   90.00
#
_symmetry.space_group_name_H-M   'P 1'
#
loop_
_entity.id
_entity.type
_entity.pdbx_description
1 polymer ?
#
loop_
_entity_poly.entity_id
_entity_poly.type
_entity_poly.pdbx_seq_one_letter_code
_entity_poly.pdbx_strand_id
1 'polypeptide(L)'
;MYGRFALMAGLFLGSFPMTSCDDDAVTTEYQPLPKLTLDEPFQYECTDANLVSFTPDSLTRVAVLNFLKEDVADLDYVDYDEQTCMFTFRKGELSHYRITWEYETSNAIKFLYTQNGMWYRMLSGDGHSYVLEAVDGMSVCVAVQPGMHPNDRNVSLTFHQFRIEDIGGTDETQARLR
;
A
#
# COMPACT_ATOMS: atom_id res chain seq x y z
N MET A 1 21.32 -43.00 -65.03
CA MET A 1 20.88 -43.93 -63.96
C MET A 1 21.57 -43.50 -62.68
N TYR A 2 20.79 -43.03 -61.71
CA TYR A 2 21.23 -42.30 -60.52
C TYR A 2 21.88 -43.21 -59.47
N GLY A 3 23.00 -42.75 -58.90
CA GLY A 3 23.51 -43.15 -57.58
C GLY A 3 24.41 -42.02 -57.05
N ARG A 4 24.00 -41.22 -56.06
CA ARG A 4 24.13 -41.46 -54.59
C ARG A 4 25.62 -41.60 -54.20
N PHE A 5 26.26 -40.82 -53.32
CA PHE A 5 25.83 -39.85 -52.30
C PHE A 5 26.97 -38.86 -52.01
N ALA A 6 26.59 -37.62 -51.72
CA ALA A 6 27.48 -36.59 -51.17
C ALA A 6 27.85 -36.90 -49.72
N LEU A 7 29.09 -36.55 -49.38
CA LEU A 7 29.74 -36.68 -48.09
C LEU A 7 29.20 -35.59 -47.14
N MET A 8 28.35 -35.96 -46.18
CA MET A 8 27.90 -35.09 -45.10
C MET A 8 28.86 -35.22 -43.91
N ALA A 9 29.72 -34.21 -43.72
CA ALA A 9 30.40 -34.00 -42.45
C ALA A 9 29.43 -33.31 -41.49
N GLY A 10 28.76 -34.09 -40.64
CA GLY A 10 27.92 -33.57 -39.56
C GLY A 10 28.80 -33.03 -38.43
N LEU A 11 28.78 -31.71 -38.24
CA LEU A 11 29.24 -31.07 -37.00
C LEU A 11 28.34 -31.55 -35.85
N PHE A 12 28.91 -32.31 -34.91
CA PHE A 12 28.32 -32.54 -33.60
C PHE A 12 28.49 -31.27 -32.75
N LEU A 13 27.52 -30.36 -32.82
CA LEU A 13 27.31 -29.37 -31.77
C LEU A 13 26.31 -29.98 -30.79
N GLY A 14 26.84 -30.59 -29.72
CA GLY A 14 26.05 -30.95 -28.56
C GLY A 14 25.45 -29.68 -27.95
N SER A 15 24.18 -29.42 -28.25
CA SER A 15 23.38 -28.45 -27.51
C SER A 15 23.06 -29.06 -26.15
N PHE A 16 23.76 -28.59 -25.12
CA PHE A 16 23.24 -28.67 -23.77
C PHE A 16 22.02 -27.73 -23.71
N PRO A 17 20.80 -28.21 -23.42
CA PRO A 17 19.78 -27.29 -22.96
C PRO A 17 20.27 -26.75 -21.61
N MET A 18 20.68 -25.48 -21.60
CA MET A 18 20.62 -24.70 -20.37
C MET A 18 19.14 -24.66 -20.00
N THR A 19 18.73 -25.52 -19.06
CA THR A 19 17.48 -25.32 -18.32
C THR A 19 17.62 -23.96 -17.63
N SER A 20 17.02 -22.94 -18.24
CA SER A 20 16.82 -21.66 -17.58
C SER A 20 15.86 -21.88 -16.43
N CYS A 21 16.15 -21.26 -15.29
CA CYS A 21 15.41 -21.37 -14.04
C CYS A 21 13.88 -21.37 -14.26
N ASP A 22 13.25 -22.50 -13.97
CA ASP A 22 11.88 -22.47 -13.46
C ASP A 22 11.99 -21.98 -12.00
N ASP A 23 12.12 -20.67 -11.82
CA ASP A 23 11.49 -20.06 -10.67
C ASP A 23 10.00 -20.05 -11.03
N ASP A 24 9.25 -21.02 -10.50
CA ASP A 24 7.81 -20.89 -10.30
C ASP A 24 7.61 -19.66 -9.39
N ALA A 25 7.70 -18.47 -9.98
CA ALA A 25 7.23 -17.25 -9.38
C ALA A 25 5.71 -17.39 -9.32
N VAL A 26 5.25 -18.06 -8.27
CA VAL A 26 3.89 -17.93 -7.79
C VAL A 26 3.72 -16.43 -7.54
N THR A 27 3.17 -15.72 -8.53
CA THR A 27 2.69 -14.37 -8.37
C THR A 27 1.45 -14.51 -7.51
N THR A 28 1.64 -14.62 -6.19
CA THR A 28 0.55 -14.59 -5.23
C THR A 28 -0.21 -13.29 -5.47
N GLU A 29 -1.43 -13.39 -5.99
CA GLU A 29 -2.28 -12.22 -6.21
C GLU A 29 -2.49 -11.51 -4.87
N TYR A 30 -2.39 -10.17 -4.91
CA TYR A 30 -2.59 -9.36 -3.71
C TYR A 30 -4.01 -9.56 -3.16
N GLN A 31 -4.12 -9.70 -1.85
CA GLN A 31 -5.39 -9.79 -1.14
C GLN A 31 -5.43 -8.74 -0.03
N PRO A 32 -6.41 -7.82 -0.04
CA PRO A 32 -6.56 -6.84 1.03
C PRO A 32 -6.89 -7.54 2.35
N LEU A 33 -6.55 -6.89 3.45
CA LEU A 33 -6.98 -7.36 4.77
C LEU A 33 -8.51 -7.30 4.89
N PRO A 34 -9.13 -8.11 5.77
CA PRO A 34 -10.53 -7.93 6.13
C PRO A 34 -10.79 -6.50 6.61
N LYS A 35 -12.00 -6.01 6.36
CA LYS A 35 -12.43 -4.68 6.82
C LYS A 35 -12.32 -4.59 8.35
N LEU A 36 -11.74 -3.49 8.79
CA LEU A 36 -11.67 -3.10 10.18
C LEU A 36 -12.95 -2.34 10.57
N THR A 37 -13.45 -2.62 11.76
CA THR A 37 -14.51 -1.87 12.42
C THR A 37 -13.89 -1.04 13.54
N LEU A 38 -14.23 0.26 13.60
CA LEU A 38 -13.72 1.13 14.65
C LEU A 38 -14.19 0.66 16.04
N ASP A 39 -13.36 0.88 17.05
CA ASP A 39 -13.55 0.47 18.44
C ASP A 39 -13.64 -1.04 18.70
N GLU A 40 -13.47 -1.87 17.67
CA GLU A 40 -13.42 -3.33 17.79
C GLU A 40 -11.98 -3.86 17.66
N PRO A 41 -11.55 -4.81 18.52
CA PRO A 41 -10.26 -5.45 18.38
C PRO A 41 -10.14 -6.20 17.04
N PHE A 42 -9.11 -5.88 16.27
CA PHE A 42 -8.77 -6.54 15.02
C PHE A 42 -7.54 -7.43 15.22
N GLN A 43 -7.66 -8.70 14.85
CA GLN A 43 -6.56 -9.66 14.84
C GLN A 43 -6.52 -10.42 13.53
N TYR A 44 -5.33 -10.50 12.91
CA TYR A 44 -5.16 -11.19 11.63
C TYR A 44 -3.74 -11.72 11.47
N GLU A 45 -3.60 -12.94 10.94
CA GLU A 45 -2.33 -13.54 10.57
C GLU A 45 -2.07 -13.31 9.07
N CYS A 46 -1.13 -12.42 8.74
CA CYS A 46 -0.85 -12.05 7.35
C CYS A 46 -0.11 -13.16 6.59
N THR A 47 -0.53 -13.39 5.34
CA THR A 47 0.20 -14.20 4.35
C THR A 47 0.98 -13.30 3.39
N ASP A 48 1.83 -13.86 2.53
CA ASP A 48 2.53 -13.07 1.49
C ASP A 48 1.55 -12.33 0.56
N ALA A 49 0.34 -12.86 0.36
CA ALA A 49 -0.70 -12.21 -0.45
C ALA A 49 -1.13 -10.85 0.11
N ASN A 50 -1.02 -10.66 1.44
CA ASN A 50 -1.46 -9.43 2.09
C ASN A 50 -0.38 -8.34 2.12
N LEU A 51 0.83 -8.67 1.68
CA LEU A 51 2.00 -7.83 1.88
C LEU A 51 2.39 -7.07 0.61
N VAL A 52 2.65 -5.78 0.79
CA VAL A 52 3.14 -4.88 -0.25
C VAL A 52 4.43 -4.20 0.18
N SER A 53 5.20 -3.73 -0.81
CA SER A 53 6.32 -2.82 -0.61
C SER A 53 6.06 -1.53 -1.37
N PHE A 54 5.93 -0.42 -0.62
CA PHE A 54 5.73 0.91 -1.20
C PHE A 54 6.99 1.49 -1.85
N THR A 55 8.17 0.91 -1.56
CA THR A 55 9.41 1.20 -2.28
C THR A 55 10.05 -0.10 -2.74
N PRO A 56 10.50 -0.19 -4.02
CA PRO A 56 11.05 -1.43 -4.58
C PRO A 56 12.23 -2.00 -3.79
N ASP A 57 13.04 -1.13 -3.18
CA ASP A 57 14.24 -1.51 -2.43
C ASP A 57 13.98 -1.72 -0.93
N SER A 58 12.74 -1.54 -0.46
CA SER A 58 12.41 -1.75 0.94
C SER A 58 12.30 -3.24 1.26
N LEU A 59 13.21 -3.70 2.11
CA LEU A 59 13.08 -4.98 2.82
C LEU A 59 11.87 -5.01 3.76
N THR A 60 11.28 -3.85 4.05
CA THR A 60 10.03 -3.79 4.83
C THR A 60 8.84 -4.05 3.92
N ARG A 61 8.17 -5.17 4.20
CA ARG A 61 6.85 -5.54 3.69
C ARG A 61 5.81 -5.14 4.73
N VAL A 62 4.69 -4.58 4.28
CA VAL A 62 3.60 -4.10 5.15
C VAL A 62 2.26 -4.59 4.63
N ALA A 63 1.27 -4.71 5.50
CA ALA A 63 -0.12 -4.91 5.09
C ALA A 63 -0.86 -3.56 5.13
N VAL A 64 -1.76 -3.33 4.19
CA VAL A 64 -2.59 -2.11 4.16
C VAL A 64 -3.88 -2.38 4.93
N LEU A 65 -4.21 -1.52 5.87
CA LEU A 65 -5.44 -1.63 6.66
C LEU A 65 -6.65 -1.28 5.79
N ASN A 66 -7.66 -2.13 5.85
CA ASN A 66 -8.91 -1.97 5.11
C ASN A 66 -9.96 -1.34 6.01
N PHE A 67 -10.54 -0.21 5.60
CA PHE A 67 -11.52 0.55 6.38
C PHE A 67 -12.85 0.63 5.62
N LEU A 68 -13.91 1.00 6.32
CA LEU A 68 -15.12 1.52 5.67
C LEU A 68 -14.88 2.97 5.24
N LYS A 69 -15.33 3.34 4.03
CA LYS A 69 -15.12 4.71 3.52
C LYS A 69 -15.82 5.71 4.42
N GLU A 70 -17.07 5.40 4.77
CA GLU A 70 -17.98 6.21 5.58
C GLU A 70 -17.46 6.48 7.00
N ASP A 71 -16.64 5.59 7.55
CA ASP A 71 -16.02 5.79 8.87
C ASP A 71 -14.87 6.80 8.81
N VAL A 72 -14.19 6.88 7.66
CA VAL A 72 -12.97 7.66 7.49
C VAL A 72 -13.22 9.02 6.85
N ALA A 73 -14.06 9.09 5.83
CA ALA A 73 -14.28 10.29 5.04
C ALA A 73 -15.75 10.41 4.61
N ASP A 74 -16.41 11.46 5.09
CA ASP A 74 -17.72 11.92 4.62
C ASP A 74 -17.53 13.04 3.57
N LEU A 75 -16.80 12.72 2.51
CA LEU A 75 -16.44 13.65 1.43
C LEU A 75 -16.74 12.99 0.08
N ASP A 76 -17.64 13.59 -0.71
CA ASP A 76 -18.08 13.04 -2.00
C ASP A 76 -16.94 12.90 -3.03
N TYR A 77 -15.91 13.73 -2.91
CA TYR A 77 -14.75 13.76 -3.80
C TYR A 77 -13.53 13.02 -3.21
N VAL A 78 -13.72 12.19 -2.20
CA VAL A 78 -12.71 11.22 -1.75
C VAL A 78 -13.16 9.82 -2.16
N ASP A 79 -12.49 9.23 -3.13
CA ASP A 79 -12.75 7.86 -3.55
C ASP A 79 -12.08 6.87 -2.60
N TYR A 80 -12.66 5.69 -2.42
CA TYR A 80 -12.02 4.57 -1.72
C TYR A 80 -11.93 3.37 -2.66
N ASP A 81 -10.73 2.83 -2.83
CA ASP A 81 -10.49 1.62 -3.61
C ASP A 81 -10.37 0.40 -2.67
N GLU A 82 -11.37 -0.47 -2.71
CA GLU A 82 -11.46 -1.70 -1.92
C GLU A 82 -10.36 -2.72 -2.25
N GLN A 83 -9.74 -2.65 -3.43
CA GLN A 83 -8.68 -3.58 -3.83
C GLN A 83 -7.31 -3.13 -3.33
N THR A 84 -7.08 -1.83 -3.17
CA THR A 84 -5.79 -1.29 -2.73
C THR A 84 -5.83 -0.70 -1.32
N CYS A 85 -7.04 -0.56 -0.75
CA CYS A 85 -7.33 0.07 0.54
C CYS A 85 -6.87 1.54 0.61
N MET A 86 -6.98 2.28 -0.49
CA MET A 86 -6.48 3.65 -0.62
C MET A 86 -7.63 4.65 -0.75
N PHE A 87 -7.49 5.78 -0.06
CA PHE A 87 -8.37 6.95 -0.22
C PHE A 87 -7.73 7.90 -1.23
N THR A 88 -8.44 8.30 -2.29
CA THR A 88 -7.91 9.17 -3.34
C THR A 88 -8.68 10.48 -3.43
N PHE A 89 -7.97 11.61 -3.38
CA PHE A 89 -8.58 12.93 -3.50
C PHE A 89 -8.92 13.24 -4.96
N ARG A 90 -10.18 13.61 -5.23
CA ARG A 90 -10.74 13.91 -6.56
C ARG A 90 -11.39 15.29 -6.65
N LYS A 91 -10.95 16.22 -5.81
CA LYS A 91 -11.55 17.56 -5.70
C LYS A 91 -11.36 18.40 -6.97
N GLY A 92 -10.40 18.05 -7.84
CA GLY A 92 -10.04 18.81 -9.05
C GLY A 92 -9.20 20.07 -8.80
N GLU A 93 -9.02 20.48 -7.55
CA GLU A 93 -8.20 21.64 -7.15
C GLU A 93 -7.37 21.33 -5.90
N LEU A 94 -6.40 22.22 -5.61
CA LEU A 94 -5.56 22.14 -4.41
C LEU A 94 -6.40 22.40 -3.16
N SER A 95 -6.19 21.59 -2.11
CA SER A 95 -6.78 21.85 -0.79
C SER A 95 -5.93 21.32 0.35
N HIS A 96 -6.29 21.71 1.56
CA HIS A 96 -5.68 21.18 2.78
C HIS A 96 -6.64 20.23 3.47
N TYR A 97 -6.11 19.07 3.87
CA TYR A 97 -6.85 18.03 4.55
C TYR A 97 -6.24 17.79 5.91
N ARG A 98 -7.06 17.86 6.96
CA ARG A 98 -6.67 17.36 8.28
C ARG A 98 -6.93 15.86 8.31
N ILE A 99 -5.87 15.10 8.55
CA ILE A 99 -5.91 13.66 8.74
C ILE A 99 -5.61 13.39 10.21
N THR A 100 -6.51 12.70 10.90
CA THR A 100 -6.41 12.40 12.34
C THR A 100 -6.52 10.92 12.59
N TRP A 101 -5.85 10.44 13.63
CA TRP A 101 -5.88 9.04 14.01
C TRP A 101 -5.70 8.81 15.51
N GLU A 102 -6.30 7.73 15.98
CA GLU A 102 -6.15 7.20 17.33
C GLU A 102 -6.28 5.68 17.27
N TYR A 103 -5.31 4.97 17.84
CA TYR A 103 -5.24 3.52 17.80
C TYR A 103 -4.40 2.96 18.95
N GLU A 104 -4.66 1.71 19.30
CA GLU A 104 -3.90 0.92 20.27
C GLU A 104 -3.31 -0.31 19.57
N THR A 105 -1.99 -0.50 19.66
CA THR A 105 -1.32 -1.67 19.05
C THR A 105 0.12 -1.82 19.56
N SER A 106 0.66 -3.04 19.42
CA SER A 106 2.10 -3.31 19.51
C SER A 106 2.80 -3.31 18.15
N ASN A 107 2.05 -3.33 17.04
CA ASN A 107 2.60 -3.31 15.68
C ASN A 107 3.04 -1.88 15.27
N ALA A 108 4.02 -1.79 14.37
CA ALA A 108 4.42 -0.48 13.84
C ALA A 108 3.43 -0.01 12.76
N ILE A 109 2.86 1.18 12.93
CA ILE A 109 1.93 1.80 11.99
C ILE A 109 2.61 2.91 11.18
N LYS A 110 2.23 3.01 9.91
CA LYS A 110 2.67 4.05 8.97
C LYS A 110 1.45 4.67 8.29
N PHE A 111 1.26 5.96 8.48
CA PHE A 111 0.34 6.77 7.69
C PHE A 111 1.08 7.29 6.47
N LEU A 112 0.55 7.00 5.29
CA LEU A 112 1.25 7.21 4.03
C LEU A 112 0.41 8.05 3.08
N TYR A 113 1.06 8.89 2.29
CA TYR A 113 0.44 9.61 1.18
C TYR A 113 1.28 9.50 -0.10
N THR A 114 0.63 9.63 -1.25
CA THR A 114 1.32 9.70 -2.55
C THR A 114 1.59 11.14 -2.94
N GLN A 115 2.74 11.40 -3.54
CA GLN A 115 3.07 12.65 -4.22
C GLN A 115 3.96 12.34 -5.41
N ASN A 116 3.61 12.83 -6.60
CA ASN A 116 4.37 12.57 -7.83
C ASN A 116 4.67 11.08 -8.09
N GLY A 117 3.72 10.20 -7.77
CA GLY A 117 3.85 8.74 -7.93
C GLY A 117 4.72 8.04 -6.87
N MET A 118 5.22 8.76 -5.86
CA MET A 118 6.05 8.22 -4.78
C MET A 118 5.28 8.24 -3.46
N TRP A 119 5.59 7.29 -2.57
CA TRP A 119 5.00 7.20 -1.23
C TRP A 119 5.84 7.90 -0.18
N TYR A 120 5.18 8.69 0.66
CA TYR A 120 5.78 9.45 1.75
C TYR A 120 5.06 9.15 3.06
N ARG A 121 5.80 9.27 4.17
CA ARG A 121 5.25 9.11 5.51
C ARG A 121 4.71 10.44 6.03
N MET A 122 3.52 10.42 6.60
CA MET A 122 3.01 11.54 7.38
C MET A 122 3.80 11.64 8.69
N LEU A 123 4.51 12.75 8.87
CA LEU A 123 5.27 13.03 10.09
C LEU A 123 4.43 13.94 10.97
N SER A 124 3.83 13.33 12.00
CA SER A 124 3.00 14.05 12.95
C SER A 124 3.84 14.68 14.06
N GLY A 125 3.59 15.96 14.35
CA GLY A 125 4.23 16.67 15.46
C GLY A 125 3.60 16.36 16.82
N ASP A 126 2.30 16.06 16.85
CA ASP A 126 1.53 15.74 18.06
C ASP A 126 1.31 14.23 18.26
N GLY A 127 1.65 13.42 17.26
CA GLY A 127 1.47 11.97 17.24
C GLY A 127 0.11 11.49 16.72
N HIS A 128 -0.84 12.40 16.48
CA HIS A 128 -2.25 12.07 16.23
C HIS A 128 -2.82 12.74 14.97
N SER A 129 -2.14 13.73 14.41
CA SER A 129 -2.65 14.46 13.25
C SER A 129 -1.58 14.85 12.24
N TYR A 130 -2.03 15.09 11.00
CA TYR A 130 -1.23 15.65 9.91
C TYR A 130 -2.10 16.52 9.00
N VAL A 131 -1.57 17.66 8.57
CA VAL A 131 -2.21 18.49 7.54
C VAL A 131 -1.53 18.21 6.22
N LEU A 132 -2.27 17.61 5.29
CA LEU A 132 -1.82 17.32 3.94
C LEU A 132 -2.34 18.39 2.98
N GLU A 133 -1.44 19.08 2.29
CA GLU A 133 -1.77 19.81 1.09
C GLU A 133 -1.86 18.79 -0.07
N ALA A 134 -3.06 18.60 -0.63
CA ALA A 134 -3.30 17.59 -1.67
C ALA A 134 -3.90 18.19 -2.93
N VAL A 135 -3.40 17.72 -4.07
CA VAL A 135 -3.97 17.93 -5.41
C VAL A 135 -4.77 16.70 -5.85
N ASP A 136 -5.48 16.84 -6.96
CA ASP A 136 -6.22 15.73 -7.58
C ASP A 136 -5.31 14.51 -7.86
N GLY A 137 -5.79 13.33 -7.51
CA GLY A 137 -5.11 12.05 -7.73
C GLY A 137 -4.09 11.66 -6.66
N MET A 138 -3.83 12.50 -5.65
CA MET A 138 -3.08 12.07 -4.46
C MET A 138 -3.92 11.08 -3.65
N SER A 139 -3.25 10.12 -3.01
CA SER A 139 -3.90 9.06 -2.24
C SER A 139 -3.27 8.92 -0.85
N VAL A 140 -4.04 8.43 0.11
CA VAL A 140 -3.58 8.10 1.45
C VAL A 140 -3.99 6.69 1.86
N CYS A 141 -3.17 6.06 2.68
CA CYS A 141 -3.52 4.79 3.32
C CYS A 141 -2.81 4.65 4.67
N VAL A 142 -3.26 3.65 5.44
CA VAL A 142 -2.61 3.24 6.68
C VAL A 142 -2.03 1.85 6.48
N ALA A 143 -0.74 1.72 6.73
CA ALA A 143 -0.03 0.46 6.62
C ALA A 143 0.46 0.00 7.99
N VAL A 144 0.32 -1.29 8.27
CA VAL A 144 0.83 -1.95 9.45
C VAL A 144 1.99 -2.86 9.08
N GLN A 145 3.04 -2.84 9.88
CA GLN A 145 4.09 -3.85 9.82
C GLN A 145 3.68 -5.04 10.70
N PRO A 146 3.41 -6.21 10.10
CA PRO A 146 3.16 -7.43 10.89
C PRO A 146 4.40 -7.84 11.66
N GLY A 147 4.25 -8.83 12.55
CA GLY A 147 5.41 -9.42 13.23
C GLY A 147 6.54 -9.80 12.25
N MET A 148 7.78 -9.56 12.67
CA MET A 148 8.96 -9.62 11.78
C MET A 148 9.38 -11.06 11.44
N HIS A 149 8.89 -12.04 12.19
CA HIS A 149 9.25 -13.43 11.96
C HIS A 149 8.34 -14.02 10.87
N PRO A 150 8.88 -14.77 9.89
CA PRO A 150 8.06 -15.32 8.79
C PRO A 150 6.89 -16.19 9.24
N ASN A 151 7.02 -16.83 10.41
CA ASN A 151 6.00 -17.68 11.03
C ASN A 151 5.19 -16.96 12.14
N ASP A 152 5.36 -15.65 12.29
CA ASP A 152 4.61 -14.81 13.24
C ASP A 152 4.39 -13.45 12.58
N ARG A 153 3.46 -13.43 11.63
CA ARG A 153 3.05 -12.24 10.87
C ARG A 153 1.71 -11.70 11.38
N ASN A 154 1.57 -11.71 12.70
CA ASN A 154 0.35 -11.27 13.36
C ASN A 154 0.24 -9.74 13.35
N VAL A 155 -0.98 -9.28 13.11
CA VAL A 155 -1.44 -7.92 13.32
C VAL A 155 -2.47 -7.97 14.44
N SER A 156 -2.28 -7.15 15.48
CA SER A 156 -3.23 -6.99 16.58
C SER A 156 -3.35 -5.52 16.92
N LEU A 157 -4.54 -4.94 16.72
CA LEU A 157 -4.77 -3.53 16.94
C LEU A 157 -6.24 -3.20 17.17
N THR A 158 -6.51 -2.04 17.73
CA THR A 158 -7.83 -1.40 17.77
C THR A 158 -7.68 0.01 17.22
N PHE A 159 -8.44 0.39 16.19
CA PHE A 159 -8.54 1.79 15.75
C PHE A 159 -9.77 2.43 16.39
N HIS A 160 -9.57 3.54 17.08
CA HIS A 160 -10.65 4.36 17.62
C HIS A 160 -11.05 5.45 16.64
N GLN A 161 -10.06 5.96 15.90
CA GLN A 161 -10.27 7.01 14.92
C GLN A 161 -9.28 6.88 13.77
N PHE A 162 -9.79 7.03 12.54
CA PHE A 162 -9.01 7.45 11.39
C PHE A 162 -9.93 8.32 10.54
N ARG A 163 -9.63 9.61 10.42
CA ARG A 163 -10.57 10.58 9.81
C ARG A 163 -9.84 11.56 8.89
N ILE A 164 -10.46 11.83 7.74
CA ILE A 164 -10.00 12.77 6.72
C ILE A 164 -11.03 13.90 6.61
N GLU A 165 -10.62 15.13 6.88
CA GLU A 165 -11.47 16.31 6.84
C GLU A 165 -10.88 17.36 5.90
N ASP A 166 -11.69 17.92 5.01
CA ASP A 166 -11.30 19.10 4.22
C ASP A 166 -11.36 20.35 5.10
N ILE A 167 -10.23 21.07 5.17
CA ILE A 167 -10.10 22.32 5.93
C ILE A 167 -9.88 23.53 5.01
N GLY A 168 -10.00 23.36 3.69
CA GLY A 168 -10.01 24.43 2.70
C GLY A 168 -8.63 24.95 2.24
N GLY A 169 -8.66 25.97 1.36
CA GLY A 169 -7.49 26.61 0.78
C GLY A 169 -7.35 28.09 1.16
N THR A 170 -6.30 28.41 1.92
CA THR A 170 -5.61 29.72 2.01
C THR A 170 -6.41 31.02 2.15
N ASP A 171 -7.30 31.12 3.15
CA ASP A 171 -7.56 32.41 3.81
C ASP A 171 -7.78 32.27 5.33
N GLU A 172 -8.39 31.18 5.81
CA GLU A 172 -8.69 31.02 7.24
C GLU A 172 -7.61 30.27 8.04
N THR A 173 -6.77 29.44 7.41
CA THR A 173 -5.79 28.60 8.13
C THR A 173 -4.60 29.41 8.69
N GLN A 174 -4.26 30.54 8.07
CA GLN A 174 -3.24 31.47 8.59
C GLN A 174 -3.71 32.29 9.80
N ALA A 175 -5.03 32.41 10.02
CA ALA A 175 -5.60 33.19 11.13
C ALA A 175 -5.70 32.40 12.44
N ARG A 176 -5.69 31.06 12.37
CA ARG A 176 -5.78 30.17 13.55
C ARG A 176 -4.44 29.62 14.05
N LEU A 177 -3.36 29.91 13.33
CA LEU A 177 -1.99 29.50 13.69
C LEU A 177 -1.11 30.71 14.10
N ARG A 178 -1.71 31.87 14.39
CA ARG A 178 -1.06 33.06 14.96
C ARG A 178 -1.60 33.36 16.36
#